data_AF-A0A967WRU8-F1
#
_entry.id   AF-A0A967WRU8-F1
#
_cell.length_a   1.000
_cell.length_b   1.000
_cell.length_c   1.000
_cell.angle_alpha   90.00
_cell.angle_beta   90.00
_cell.angle_gamma   90.00
#
_symmetry.space_group_name_H-M   'P 1'
#
loop_
_entity.id
_entity.type
_entity.pdbx_description
1 polymer ?
#
loop_
_entity_poly.entity_id
_entity_poly.type
_entity_poly.pdbx_seq_one_letter_code
_entity_poly.pdbx_strand_id
1 'polypeptide(L)' 'PYADFVHSETRFDMLWGTQPETAEAYLQRAQEEVLHRYQHYQHLASIPWDDPEELARARAKLIRPHKESPS' A
#
# COMPACT_ATOMS: atom_id res chain seq x y z
N PRO A 1 -1.70 -9.88 -11.37
CA PRO A 1 -0.61 -10.26 -10.44
C PRO A 1 -1.03 -10.34 -8.97
N TYR A 2 -1.51 -9.25 -8.36
CA TYR A 2 -1.93 -9.28 -6.94
C TYR A 2 -3.19 -10.13 -6.72
N ALA A 3 -4.20 -9.98 -7.59
CA ALA A 3 -5.39 -10.84 -7.59
C ALA A 3 -5.04 -12.33 -7.77
N ASP A 4 -4.15 -12.65 -8.71
CA ASP A 4 -3.71 -14.03 -8.94
C ASP A 4 -3.05 -14.66 -7.70
N PHE A 5 -2.27 -13.87 -6.95
CA PHE A 5 -1.70 -14.29 -5.66
C PHE A 5 -2.78 -14.54 -4.61
N VAL A 6 -3.74 -13.62 -4.47
CA VAL A 6 -4.87 -13.79 -3.53
C VAL A 6 -5.66 -15.06 -3.84
N HIS A 7 -5.93 -15.34 -5.11
CA HIS A 7 -6.64 -16.55 -5.54
C HIS A 7 -5.81 -17.85 -5.40
N SER A 8 -4.51 -17.76 -5.15
CA SER A 8 -3.68 -18.93 -4.87
C SER A 8 -3.71 -19.36 -3.39
N GLU A 9 -4.27 -18.53 -2.51
CA GLU A 9 -4.23 -18.70 -1.06
C GLU A 9 -5.61 -19.06 -0.49
N THR A 10 -5.73 -20.28 0.04
CA THR A 10 -7.00 -20.82 0.61
C THR A 10 -7.64 -19.93 1.68
N ARG A 11 -6.85 -19.09 2.35
CA ARG A 11 -7.33 -18.19 3.41
C ARG A 11 -8.33 -17.15 2.91
N PHE A 12 -8.32 -16.83 1.61
CA PHE A 12 -9.24 -15.86 1.02
C PHE A 12 -10.48 -16.53 0.39
N ASP A 13 -10.39 -17.80 0.04
CA ASP A 13 -11.45 -18.56 -0.64
C ASP A 13 -12.75 -18.65 0.19
N MET A 14 -12.64 -18.73 1.51
CA MET A 14 -13.83 -18.80 2.39
C MET A 14 -14.74 -17.58 2.24
N LEU A 15 -14.15 -16.39 2.03
CA LEU A 15 -14.93 -15.18 1.87
C LEU A 15 -15.60 -15.13 0.50
N TRP A 16 -14.90 -15.56 -0.56
CA TRP A 16 -15.49 -15.66 -1.90
C TRP A 16 -16.67 -16.65 -1.98
N GLY A 17 -16.59 -17.76 -1.22
CA GLY A 17 -17.66 -18.76 -1.20
C GLY A 17 -18.94 -18.31 -0.49
N THR A 18 -18.87 -17.27 0.36
CA THR A 18 -20.02 -16.82 1.18
C THR A 18 -20.47 -15.40 0.85
N GLN A 19 -19.56 -14.51 0.47
CA GLN A 19 -19.78 -13.09 0.22
C GLN A 19 -18.88 -12.60 -0.93
N PRO A 20 -19.16 -13.00 -2.18
CA PRO A 20 -18.30 -12.71 -3.32
C PRO A 20 -18.12 -11.21 -3.59
N GLU A 21 -19.19 -10.42 -3.49
CA GLU A 21 -19.15 -8.96 -3.69
C GLU A 21 -18.25 -8.26 -2.66
N THR A 22 -18.35 -8.65 -1.39
CA THR A 22 -17.50 -8.14 -0.32
C THR A 22 -16.03 -8.52 -0.54
N ALA A 23 -15.78 -9.76 -1.00
CA ALA A 23 -14.44 -10.24 -1.30
C ALA A 23 -13.78 -9.42 -2.43
N GLU A 24 -14.53 -9.10 -3.50
CA GLU A 24 -14.06 -8.24 -4.58
C GLU A 24 -13.76 -6.81 -4.09
N ALA A 25 -14.62 -6.23 -3.26
CA ALA A 25 -14.40 -4.90 -2.70
C ALA A 25 -13.12 -4.85 -1.84
N TYR A 26 -12.88 -5.89 -1.03
CA TYR A 26 -11.64 -5.98 -0.26
C TYR A 26 -10.41 -6.22 -1.13
N LEU A 27 -10.53 -7.01 -2.20
CA LEU A 27 -9.43 -7.21 -3.14
C LEU A 27 -8.98 -5.91 -3.79
N GLN A 28 -9.93 -5.10 -4.27
CA GLN A 28 -9.65 -3.80 -4.88
C GLN A 28 -8.92 -2.89 -3.90
N ARG A 29 -9.46 -2.74 -2.68
CA ARG A 29 -8.86 -1.91 -1.64
C ARG A 29 -7.46 -2.40 -1.25
N ALA A 30 -7.28 -3.70 -1.06
CA ALA A 30 -5.98 -4.26 -0.70
C ALA A 30 -4.94 -4.05 -1.80
N GLN A 31 -5.34 -4.11 -3.07
CA GLN A 31 -4.46 -3.82 -4.19
C GLN A 31 -3.96 -2.38 -4.17
N GLU A 32 -4.84 -1.41 -3.92
CA GLU A 32 -4.47 0.00 -3.76
C GLU A 32 -3.49 0.20 -2.59
N GLU A 33 -3.79 -0.40 -1.43
CA GLU A 33 -2.95 -0.30 -0.23
C GLU A 33 -1.55 -0.91 -0.44
N VAL A 34 -1.45 -2.02 -1.17
CA VAL A 34 -0.16 -2.65 -1.51
C VAL A 34 0.65 -1.77 -2.46
N LEU A 35 0.01 -1.20 -3.48
CA LEU A 35 0.68 -0.30 -4.43
C LEU A 35 1.18 0.97 -3.73
N HIS A 36 0.35 1.58 -2.88
CA HIS A 36 0.75 2.75 -2.10
C HIS A 36 1.94 2.45 -1.19
N ARG A 37 1.92 1.33 -0.47
CA ARG A 37 3.03 0.93 0.41
C ARG A 37 4.30 0.63 -0.38
N TYR A 38 4.18 -0.02 -1.54
CA TYR A 38 5.31 -0.28 -2.42
C TYR A 38 5.96 1.03 -2.89
N GLN A 39 5.15 1.96 -3.43
CA GLN A 39 5.64 3.26 -3.88
C GLN A 39 6.26 4.08 -2.74
N HIS A 40 5.65 4.02 -1.56
CA HIS A 40 6.16 4.69 -0.36
C HIS A 40 7.55 4.17 0.02
N TYR A 41 7.74 2.85 0.07
CA TYR A 41 9.05 2.25 0.38
C TYR A 41 10.06 2.44 -0.74
N GLN A 42 9.63 2.42 -2.00
CA GLN A 42 10.49 2.76 -3.13
C GLN A 42 11.02 4.20 -3.02
N HIS A 43 10.15 5.15 -2.68
CA HIS A 43 10.57 6.54 -2.44
C HIS A 43 11.57 6.61 -1.29
N LEU A 44 11.31 5.92 -0.17
CA LEU A 44 12.24 5.89 0.95
C LEU A 44 13.61 5.32 0.61
N ALA A 45 13.65 4.24 -0.15
CA ALA A 45 14.88 3.62 -0.59
C ALA A 45 15.67 4.49 -1.58
N SER A 46 15.00 5.44 -2.25
CA SER A 46 15.63 6.32 -3.25
C SER A 46 16.33 7.55 -2.67
N ILE A 47 16.14 7.86 -1.38
CA ILE A 47 16.74 9.03 -0.72
C ILE A 47 18.25 8.78 -0.54
N PRO A 48 19.14 9.63 -1.10
CA PRO A 48 20.58 9.55 -0.88
C PRO A 48 20.93 9.84 0.58
N TRP A 49 21.90 9.13 1.14
CA TRP A 49 22.35 9.32 2.53
C TRP A 49 23.37 10.44 2.68
N ASP A 50 23.80 11.00 1.57
CA ASP A 50 25.02 11.80 1.45
C ASP A 50 24.78 13.29 1.76
N ASP A 51 23.51 13.69 1.86
CA ASP A 51 23.07 15.03 2.25
C ASP A 51 22.13 14.97 3.48
N PRO A 52 22.62 15.33 4.68
CA PRO A 52 21.82 15.37 5.91
C PRO A 52 20.57 16.25 5.82
N GLU A 53 20.60 17.31 5.01
CA GLU A 53 19.47 18.22 4.81
C GLU A 53 18.39 17.60 3.90
N GLU A 54 18.77 16.88 2.84
CA GLU A 54 17.81 16.08 2.06
C GLU A 54 17.19 14.97 2.90
N LEU A 55 17.99 14.28 3.70
CA LEU A 55 17.51 13.23 4.60
C LEU A 55 16.51 13.78 5.63
N ALA A 56 16.78 14.96 6.21
CA ALA A 56 15.88 15.64 7.12
C ALA A 56 14.56 16.06 6.44
N ARG A 57 14.63 16.63 5.23
CA ARG A 57 13.45 17.01 4.44
C ARG A 57 12.59 15.79 4.08
N ALA A 58 13.23 14.69 3.68
CA ALA A 58 12.54 13.47 3.32
C ALA A 58 11.85 12.82 4.54
N ARG A 59 12.52 12.79 5.70
CA ARG A 59 11.91 12.37 6.98
C ARG A 59 10.74 13.26 7.41
N ALA A 60 10.84 14.58 7.24
CA ALA A 60 9.78 15.52 7.60
C ALA A 60 8.53 15.39 6.71
N LYS A 61 8.69 15.02 5.43
CA LYS A 61 7.56 14.66 4.55
C LYS A 61 6.91 13.34 4.97
N LEU A 62 7.66 12.45 5.62
CA LEU A 62 7.19 11.15 6.09
C LEU A 62 6.33 11.20 7.36
N ILE A 63 6.58 12.17 8.24
CA ILE A 63 5.90 12.29 9.55
C ILE A 63 4.52 12.95 9.40
N ARG A 64 4.22 13.59 8.26
CA ARG A 64 2.87 14.14 8.03
C ARG A 64 1.89 12.98 7.85
N PRO A 65 0.87 12.85 8.71
CA PRO A 65 -0.15 11.83 8.53
C PRO A 65 -0.90 12.10 7.22
N HIS A 66 -1.15 11.05 6.43
CA HIS A 66 -1.98 11.07 5.21
C HIS A 66 -3.45 11.49 5.46
N LYS A 67 -3.82 11.87 6.69
CA LYS A 67 -5.09 12.54 6.95
C LYS A 67 -4.95 14.02 6.62
N GLU A 68 -5.03 14.35 5.34
CA GLU A 68 -5.61 15.59 4.78
C GLU A 68 -5.21 15.68 3.30
N SER A 69 -6.07 15.12 2.44
CA SER A 69 -6.24 15.61 1.08
C SER A 69 -7.74 15.69 0.86
N PRO A 70 -8.32 16.90 0.72
CA PRO A 70 -9.75 17.06 0.53
C PRO A 70 -10.16 16.51 -0.84
N SER A 71 -11.35 15.93 -0.85
CA SER A 71 -12.10 15.54 -2.04
C SER A 71 -12.49 16.73 -2.90
#